data_AF-A0A6V8NWB9-F1
#
_entry.id   AF-A0A6V8NWB9-F1
#
_cell.length_a   1.000
_cell.length_b   1.000
_cell.length_c   1.000
_cell.angle_alpha   90.00
_cell.angle_beta   90.00
_cell.angle_gamma   90.00
#
_symmetry.space_group_name_H-M   'P 1'
#
loop_
_entity.id
_entity.type
_entity.pdbx_description
1 polymer ?
#
loop_
_entity_poly.entity_id
_entity_poly.type
_entity_poly.pdbx_seq_one_letter_code
_entity_poly.pdbx_strand_id
1 'polypeptide(L)'
;PGYYLRSHGDFSMILRPGLKDFQVVGLYVGKVVIGIGLLMTVPLLVSLYFQEWNATIDFAIGISACLLFGYFMEFLCYTRRDLTWTHGMVVAALAGLVAKVFAAIPYHLSGHFPSFLDATFDAISGMTTTGLFVLNDLDHISNALNMWRHLITFAGGQGIIVVALMFMIRG
;
A
#
# COMPACT_ATOMS: atom_id res chain seq x y z
N PRO A 1 -37.55 -47.98 -1.02
CA PRO A 1 -36.14 -47.69 -1.35
C PRO A 1 -35.91 -46.16 -1.42
N GLY A 2 -35.49 -45.44 -0.38
CA GLY A 2 -34.52 -45.78 0.65
C GLY A 2 -33.44 -44.69 0.67
N TYR A 3 -33.82 -43.49 1.10
CA TYR A 3 -33.07 -42.41 1.76
C TYR A 3 -31.74 -41.86 1.19
N TYR A 4 -31.74 -40.53 1.02
CA TYR A 4 -30.65 -39.57 1.16
C TYR A 4 -29.56 -39.99 2.17
N LEU A 5 -28.28 -39.72 1.83
CA LEU A 5 -27.22 -39.14 2.69
C LEU A 5 -25.83 -39.44 2.12
N ARG A 6 -25.15 -38.41 1.57
CA ARG A 6 -23.69 -38.34 1.66
C ARG A 6 -23.23 -36.89 1.77
N SER A 7 -23.44 -36.34 2.95
CA SER A 7 -22.70 -35.20 3.48
C SER A 7 -21.61 -35.76 4.40
N HIS A 8 -20.40 -35.91 3.87
CA HIS A 8 -19.15 -35.81 4.62
C HIS A 8 -18.27 -34.93 3.71
N GLY A 9 -18.16 -33.63 3.94
CA GLY A 9 -17.60 -33.09 5.17
C GLY A 9 -16.08 -33.15 5.05
N ASP A 10 -15.53 -32.61 3.96
CA ASP A 10 -14.09 -32.47 3.77
C ASP A 10 -13.58 -31.26 4.55
N PHE A 11 -13.81 -31.27 5.86
CA PHE A 11 -13.27 -30.30 6.83
C PHE A 11 -11.82 -30.65 7.18
N SER A 12 -11.02 -31.02 6.18
CA SER A 12 -9.61 -31.36 6.36
C SER A 12 -8.66 -30.59 5.45
N MET A 13 -9.10 -29.46 4.88
CA MET A 13 -8.15 -28.48 4.36
C MET A 13 -7.67 -27.57 5.51
N ILE A 14 -6.94 -28.17 6.46
CA ILE A 14 -6.08 -27.38 7.35
C ILE A 14 -5.06 -26.74 6.41
N LEU A 15 -5.30 -25.49 6.02
CA LEU A 15 -4.26 -24.61 5.48
C LEU A 15 -3.13 -24.60 6.51
N ARG A 16 -2.13 -25.45 6.30
CA ARG A 16 -0.85 -25.32 6.95
C ARG A 16 -0.03 -24.41 6.03
N PRO A 17 -0.01 -23.09 6.25
CA PRO A 17 0.84 -22.22 5.46
C PRO A 17 2.28 -22.71 5.63
N GLY A 18 2.86 -23.16 4.52
CA GLY A 18 4.26 -23.54 4.50
C GLY A 18 5.12 -22.28 4.51
N LEU A 19 6.38 -22.40 4.93
CA LEU A 19 7.36 -21.30 4.84
C LEU A 19 7.47 -20.71 3.42
N LYS A 20 7.19 -21.52 2.40
CA LYS A 20 7.19 -21.12 0.99
C LYS A 20 5.99 -20.25 0.59
N ASP A 21 4.88 -20.32 1.32
CA ASP A 21 3.70 -19.49 1.08
C ASP A 21 3.93 -18.08 1.62
N PHE A 22 4.60 -17.96 2.77
CA PHE A 22 5.07 -16.68 3.30
C PHE A 22 6.06 -15.97 2.37
N GLN A 23 6.89 -16.71 1.63
CA GLN A 23 7.77 -16.13 0.61
C GLN A 23 6.97 -15.50 -0.55
N VAL A 24 5.92 -16.17 -1.04
CA VAL A 24 5.05 -15.58 -2.07
C VAL A 24 4.46 -14.28 -1.54
N VAL A 25 3.90 -14.29 -0.33
CA VAL A 25 3.29 -13.10 0.27
C VAL A 25 4.31 -11.95 0.42
N GLY A 26 5.49 -12.24 0.99
CA GLY A 26 6.55 -11.25 1.20
C GLY A 26 7.05 -10.62 -0.10
N LEU A 27 7.20 -11.41 -1.16
CA LEU A 27 7.59 -10.92 -2.49
C LEU A 27 6.61 -9.88 -3.03
N TYR A 28 5.31 -10.16 -2.98
CA TYR A 28 4.30 -9.21 -3.48
C TYR A 28 4.11 -8.00 -2.56
N VAL A 29 4.26 -8.16 -1.24
CA VAL A 29 4.31 -7.03 -0.30
C VAL A 29 5.46 -6.09 -0.68
N GLY A 30 6.66 -6.63 -0.92
CA GLY A 30 7.82 -5.85 -1.36
C GLY A 30 7.53 -5.07 -2.65
N LYS A 31 6.96 -5.73 -3.66
CA LYS A 31 6.59 -5.08 -4.93
C LYS A 31 5.60 -3.93 -4.77
N VAL A 32 4.60 -4.07 -3.90
CA VAL A 32 3.64 -3.00 -3.60
C VAL A 32 4.34 -1.82 -2.95
N VAL A 33 5.26 -2.06 -2.00
CA VAL A 33 6.03 -0.98 -1.35
C VAL A 33 6.95 -0.26 -2.35
N ILE A 34 7.59 -0.99 -3.28
CA ILE A 34 8.33 -0.37 -4.40
C ILE A 34 7.39 0.53 -5.21
N GLY A 35 6.17 0.07 -5.50
CA GLY A 35 5.16 0.86 -6.19
C GLY A 35 4.83 2.18 -5.48
N ILE A 36 4.71 2.17 -4.15
CA ILE A 36 4.53 3.40 -3.34
C ILE A 36 5.75 4.32 -3.46
N GLY A 37 6.97 3.77 -3.38
CA GLY A 37 8.19 4.54 -3.58
C GLY A 37 8.27 5.19 -4.96
N LEU A 38 7.89 4.47 -6.01
CA LEU A 38 7.81 5.04 -7.36
C LEU A 38 6.78 6.16 -7.44
N LEU A 39 5.62 5.99 -6.80
CA LEU A 39 4.56 7.01 -6.75
C LEU A 39 5.05 8.30 -6.05
N MET A 40 5.86 8.18 -5.00
CA MET A 40 6.50 9.32 -4.31
C MET A 40 7.50 10.10 -5.18
N THR A 41 7.92 9.57 -6.33
CA THR A 41 8.76 10.32 -7.26
C THR A 41 8.03 11.53 -7.82
N VAL A 42 6.70 11.44 -7.99
CA VAL A 42 5.88 12.55 -8.49
C VAL A 42 5.95 13.77 -7.56
N PRO A 43 5.61 13.69 -6.26
CA PRO A 43 5.75 14.83 -5.36
C PRO A 43 7.21 15.28 -5.16
N LEU A 44 8.20 14.39 -5.28
CA LEU A 44 9.62 14.80 -5.31
C LEU A 44 9.96 15.70 -6.51
N LEU A 45 9.42 15.40 -7.69
CA LEU A 45 9.61 16.28 -8.85
C LEU A 45 8.90 17.63 -8.64
N VAL A 46 7.72 17.62 -7.99
CA VAL A 46 7.00 18.84 -7.63
C VAL A 46 7.80 19.67 -6.64
N SER A 47 8.36 19.06 -5.59
CA SER A 47 9.16 19.78 -4.59
C SER A 47 10.40 20.42 -5.22
N LEU A 48 11.05 19.75 -6.17
CA LEU A 48 12.19 20.31 -6.92
C LEU A 48 11.78 21.49 -7.81
N TYR A 49 10.62 21.40 -8.47
CA TYR A 49 10.09 22.47 -9.32
C TYR A 49 9.74 23.72 -8.51
N PHE A 50 9.12 23.56 -7.34
CA PHE A 50 8.76 24.66 -6.43
C PHE A 50 9.91 25.08 -5.49
N GLN A 51 11.10 24.48 -5.61
CA GLN A 51 12.27 24.72 -4.77
C GLN A 51 12.04 24.48 -3.26
N GLU A 52 11.21 23.51 -2.94
CA GLU A 52 10.89 23.07 -1.58
C GLU A 52 11.92 22.02 -1.13
N TRP A 53 13.10 22.49 -0.67
CA TRP A 53 14.22 21.61 -0.33
C TRP A 53 13.92 20.65 0.84
N ASN A 54 13.18 21.10 1.85
CA ASN A 54 12.79 20.25 2.98
C ASN A 54 11.91 19.09 2.49
N ALA A 55 10.85 19.39 1.74
CA ALA A 55 9.98 18.37 1.16
C ALA A 55 10.73 17.43 0.20
N THR A 56 11.70 17.96 -0.56
CA THR A 56 12.55 17.13 -1.43
C THR A 56 13.31 16.08 -0.64
N ILE A 57 13.88 16.44 0.50
CA ILE A 57 14.60 15.52 1.39
C ILE A 57 13.62 14.52 2.00
N ASP A 58 12.46 14.97 2.46
CA ASP A 58 11.43 14.11 3.08
C ASP A 58 10.97 13.00 2.13
N PHE A 59 10.67 13.37 0.88
CA PHE A 59 10.29 12.41 -0.17
C PHE A 59 11.47 11.54 -0.61
N ALA A 60 12.69 12.08 -0.69
CA ALA A 60 13.87 11.27 -1.01
C ALA A 60 14.13 10.18 0.04
N ILE A 61 13.98 10.52 1.33
CA ILE A 61 14.06 9.55 2.43
C ILE A 61 12.93 8.52 2.30
N GLY A 62 11.69 8.96 2.09
CA GLY A 62 10.54 8.06 1.87
C GLY A 62 10.75 7.08 0.71
N ILE A 63 11.21 7.56 -0.44
CA ILE A 63 11.53 6.74 -1.62
C ILE A 63 12.64 5.73 -1.28
N SER A 64 13.73 6.20 -0.68
CA SER A 64 14.84 5.32 -0.31
C SER A 64 14.40 4.21 0.65
N ALA A 65 13.59 4.53 1.66
CA ALA A 65 13.04 3.57 2.61
C ALA A 65 12.14 2.53 1.92
N CYS A 66 11.27 2.96 1.00
CA CYS A 66 10.41 2.08 0.21
C CYS A 66 11.22 1.14 -0.68
N LEU A 67 12.21 1.67 -1.41
CA LEU A 67 13.05 0.86 -2.31
C LEU A 67 13.92 -0.12 -1.53
N LEU A 68 14.57 0.32 -0.44
CA LEU A 68 15.39 -0.55 0.39
C LEU A 68 14.56 -1.68 0.99
N PHE A 69 13.41 -1.37 1.59
CA PHE A 69 12.54 -2.40 2.17
C PHE A 69 11.97 -3.32 1.09
N GLY A 70 11.50 -2.76 -0.02
CA GLY A 70 10.89 -3.49 -1.11
C GLY A 70 11.86 -4.46 -1.78
N TYR A 71 13.05 -4.01 -2.15
CA TYR A 71 14.09 -4.88 -2.72
C TYR A 71 14.63 -5.88 -1.71
N PHE A 72 14.73 -5.50 -0.42
CA PHE A 72 15.10 -6.44 0.63
C PHE A 72 14.09 -7.59 0.77
N MET A 73 12.79 -7.27 0.75
CA MET A 73 11.73 -8.29 0.75
C MET A 73 11.75 -9.14 -0.52
N GLU A 74 11.91 -8.53 -1.70
CA GLU A 74 12.02 -9.26 -2.96
C GLU A 74 13.21 -10.23 -2.97
N PHE A 75 14.36 -9.81 -2.43
CA PHE A 75 15.56 -10.65 -2.31
C PHE A 75 15.35 -11.82 -1.34
N LEU A 76 14.80 -11.57 -0.14
CA LEU A 76 14.64 -12.60 0.89
C LEU A 76 13.52 -13.60 0.56
N CYS A 77 12.47 -13.12 -0.10
CA CYS A 77 11.26 -13.88 -0.37
C CYS A 77 11.12 -14.32 -1.83
N TYR A 78 12.20 -14.23 -2.62
CA TYR A 78 12.20 -14.61 -4.03
C TYR A 78 11.70 -16.04 -4.23
N THR A 79 10.67 -16.20 -5.06
CA THR A 79 10.07 -17.50 -5.39
C THR A 79 9.49 -17.48 -6.80
N ARG A 80 9.50 -18.64 -7.47
CA ARG A 80 8.93 -18.84 -8.82
C ARG A 80 7.50 -19.38 -8.79
N ARG A 81 6.88 -19.47 -7.61
CA ARG A 81 5.50 -19.96 -7.47
C ARG A 81 4.51 -18.87 -7.82
N ASP A 82 3.43 -19.30 -8.46
CA ASP A 82 2.31 -18.43 -8.81
C ASP A 82 1.48 -18.05 -7.58
N LEU A 83 0.82 -16.89 -7.69
CA LEU A 83 -0.06 -16.37 -6.66
C LEU A 83 -1.40 -17.12 -6.66
N THR A 84 -1.64 -17.91 -5.61
CA THR A 84 -2.96 -18.51 -5.35
C THR A 84 -3.94 -17.46 -4.83
N TRP A 85 -5.26 -17.66 -5.05
CA TRP A 85 -6.32 -16.78 -4.54
C TRP A 85 -6.22 -16.47 -3.03
N THR A 86 -5.95 -17.47 -2.20
CA THR A 86 -5.77 -17.29 -0.75
C THR A 86 -4.58 -16.39 -0.42
N HIS A 87 -3.45 -16.55 -1.14
CA HIS A 87 -2.29 -15.68 -1.00
C HIS A 87 -2.60 -14.26 -1.46
N GLY A 88 -3.38 -14.09 -2.52
CA GLY A 88 -3.81 -12.78 -3.02
C GLY A 88 -4.59 -11.97 -1.98
N MET A 89 -5.52 -12.61 -1.25
CA MET A 89 -6.27 -11.93 -0.18
C MET A 89 -5.36 -11.48 0.97
N VAL A 90 -4.42 -12.34 1.39
CA VAL A 90 -3.45 -12.02 2.45
C VAL A 90 -2.51 -10.90 2.02
N VAL A 91 -2.02 -10.95 0.78
CA VAL A 91 -1.20 -9.89 0.18
C VAL A 91 -1.95 -8.57 0.16
N ALA A 92 -3.22 -8.54 -0.28
CA ALA A 92 -3.99 -7.31 -0.33
C ALA A 92 -4.11 -6.63 1.06
N ALA A 93 -4.35 -7.42 2.11
CA ALA A 93 -4.43 -6.92 3.47
C ALA A 93 -3.07 -6.45 4.01
N LEU A 94 -2.04 -7.29 3.94
CA LEU A 94 -0.71 -7.00 4.50
C LEU A 94 0.02 -5.91 3.71
N ALA A 95 0.06 -6.03 2.38
CA ALA A 95 0.71 -5.04 1.53
C ALA A 95 0.00 -3.69 1.62
N GLY A 96 -1.33 -3.68 1.68
CA GLY A 96 -2.09 -2.45 1.88
C GLY A 96 -1.82 -1.78 3.23
N LEU A 97 -1.65 -2.56 4.30
CA LEU A 97 -1.27 -2.01 5.61
C LEU A 97 0.15 -1.44 5.59
N VAL A 98 1.12 -2.21 5.11
CA VAL A 98 2.53 -1.80 5.04
C VAL A 98 2.68 -0.57 4.13
N ALA A 99 2.03 -0.57 2.96
CA ALA A 99 2.03 0.57 2.03
C ALA A 99 1.60 1.87 2.69
N LYS A 100 0.55 1.85 3.53
CA LYS A 100 0.06 3.05 4.25
C LYS A 100 1.07 3.57 5.27
N VAL A 101 1.77 2.67 5.96
CA VAL A 101 2.83 3.04 6.91
C VAL A 101 4.00 3.71 6.18
N PHE A 102 4.44 3.15 5.05
CA PHE A 102 5.49 3.76 4.23
C PHE A 102 5.04 5.09 3.60
N ALA A 103 3.78 5.19 3.17
CA ALA A 103 3.19 6.42 2.64
C ALA A 103 3.18 7.58 3.64
N ALA A 104 3.18 7.27 4.94
CA ALA A 104 3.20 8.25 6.03
C ALA A 104 4.61 8.80 6.36
N ILE A 105 5.68 8.22 5.82
CA ILE A 105 7.06 8.67 6.08
C ILE A 105 7.27 10.15 5.73
N PRO A 106 7.02 10.61 4.49
CA PRO A 106 7.21 12.02 4.15
C PRO A 106 6.25 12.94 4.92
N TYR A 107 5.06 12.45 5.29
CA TYR A 107 4.14 13.20 6.17
C TYR A 107 4.73 13.44 7.54
N HIS A 108 5.28 12.41 8.18
CA HIS A 108 5.87 12.57 9.50
C HIS A 108 7.11 13.49 9.47
N LEU A 109 7.97 13.33 8.46
CA LEU A 109 9.17 14.15 8.33
C LEU A 109 8.87 15.63 8.06
N SER A 110 7.74 15.93 7.43
CA SER A 110 7.34 17.32 7.14
C SER A 110 7.10 18.20 8.37
N GLY A 111 6.93 17.61 9.56
CA GLY A 111 6.69 18.35 10.80
C GLY A 111 5.27 18.92 10.98
N HIS A 112 4.37 18.72 10.01
CA HIS A 112 2.97 19.18 10.12
C HIS A 112 2.06 18.29 10.98
N PHE A 113 2.55 17.11 11.39
CA PHE A 113 1.81 16.15 12.20
C PHE A 113 2.40 16.04 13.61
N PRO A 114 1.57 16.08 14.67
CA PRO A 114 2.04 15.97 16.06
C PRO A 114 2.72 14.63 16.37
N SER A 115 2.24 13.55 15.74
CA SER A 115 2.76 12.21 15.94
C SER A 115 2.81 11.42 14.63
N PHE A 116 3.63 10.36 14.61
CA PHE A 116 3.67 9.41 13.50
C PHE A 116 2.32 8.70 13.30
N LEU A 117 1.54 8.51 14.37
CA LEU A 117 0.23 7.91 14.32
C LEU A 117 -0.74 8.80 13.55
N ASP A 118 -0.72 10.11 13.78
CA ASP A 118 -1.57 11.08 13.06
C ASP A 118 -1.23 11.11 11.56
N ALA A 119 0.06 11.11 11.22
CA ALA A 119 0.52 11.02 9.83
C ALA A 119 0.07 9.71 9.16
N THR A 120 0.13 8.60 9.91
CA THR A 120 -0.33 7.29 9.42
C THR A 120 -1.85 7.25 9.26
N PHE A 121 -2.60 7.85 10.17
CA PHE A 121 -4.04 7.97 10.07
C PHE A 121 -4.45 8.74 8.82
N ASP A 122 -3.79 9.86 8.53
CA ASP A 122 -4.05 10.65 7.32
C ASP A 122 -3.69 9.86 6.04
N ALA A 123 -2.55 9.16 6.03
CA ALA A 123 -2.17 8.28 4.93
C ALA A 123 -3.16 7.13 4.70
N ILE A 124 -3.66 6.50 5.79
CA ILE A 124 -4.70 5.47 5.72
C ILE A 124 -5.96 6.07 5.11
N SER A 125 -6.43 7.19 5.65
CA SER A 125 -7.64 7.88 5.23
C SER A 125 -7.61 8.30 3.76
N GLY A 126 -6.50 8.89 3.30
CA GLY A 126 -6.29 9.24 1.90
C GLY A 126 -6.32 8.01 1.00
N MET A 127 -5.54 6.97 1.33
CA MET A 127 -5.48 5.75 0.53
C MET A 127 -6.81 4.97 0.51
N THR A 128 -7.64 5.07 1.55
CA THR A 128 -9.00 4.48 1.55
C THR A 128 -10.07 5.43 1.02
N THR A 129 -9.66 6.55 0.43
CA THR A 129 -10.55 7.59 -0.11
C THR A 129 -11.60 8.08 0.90
N THR A 130 -11.27 8.03 2.20
CA THR A 130 -12.14 8.48 3.29
C THR A 130 -12.08 10.00 3.44
N GLY A 131 -10.91 10.60 3.14
CA GLY A 131 -10.77 12.06 3.06
C GLY A 131 -10.74 12.80 4.39
N LEU A 132 -10.59 12.10 5.51
CA LEU A 132 -10.30 12.67 6.83
C LEU A 132 -8.83 13.05 6.94
N PHE A 133 -8.53 14.18 7.61
CA PHE A 133 -7.17 14.64 7.86
C PHE A 133 -7.03 15.17 9.30
N VAL A 134 -5.84 15.01 9.87
CA VAL A 134 -5.47 15.48 11.23
C VAL A 134 -4.35 16.53 11.14
N LEU A 135 -3.97 16.91 9.91
CA LEU A 135 -2.95 17.91 9.64
C LEU A 135 -3.30 19.25 10.28
N ASN A 136 -2.34 19.83 11.01
CA ASN A 136 -2.42 21.20 11.50
C ASN A 136 -1.92 22.17 10.42
N ASP A 137 -2.58 23.33 10.33
CA ASP A 137 -2.15 24.45 9.48
C ASP A 137 -2.04 24.08 7.98
N LEU A 138 -3.19 23.73 7.39
CA LEU A 138 -3.34 23.38 5.98
C LEU A 138 -2.88 24.47 5.00
N ASP A 139 -2.89 25.73 5.43
CA ASP A 139 -2.59 26.88 4.57
C ASP A 139 -1.09 27.05 4.30
N HIS A 140 -0.22 26.44 5.11
CA HIS A 140 1.24 26.55 5.01
C HIS A 140 1.93 25.24 4.59
N ILE A 141 1.17 24.27 4.08
CA ILE A 141 1.73 22.99 3.62
C ILE A 141 2.46 23.16 2.29
N SER A 142 3.53 22.40 2.09
CA SER A 142 4.28 22.40 0.83
C SER A 142 3.44 21.88 -0.35
N ASN A 143 3.70 22.39 -1.55
CA ASN A 143 3.04 21.97 -2.78
C ASN A 143 3.25 20.48 -3.05
N ALA A 144 4.44 19.96 -2.71
CA ALA A 144 4.75 18.54 -2.83
C ALA A 144 3.91 17.67 -1.89
N LEU A 145 3.68 18.09 -0.66
CA LEU A 145 2.81 17.37 0.28
C LEU A 145 1.35 17.42 -0.15
N ASN A 146 0.87 18.58 -0.63
CA ASN A 146 -0.47 18.68 -1.22
C ASN A 146 -0.63 17.77 -2.44
N MET A 147 0.37 17.71 -3.31
CA MET A 147 0.39 16.77 -4.43
C MET A 147 0.31 15.31 -3.92
N TRP A 148 1.09 14.97 -2.91
CA TRP A 148 1.08 13.62 -2.34
C TRP A 148 -0.30 13.23 -1.80
N ARG A 149 -1.00 14.13 -1.09
CA ARG A 149 -2.38 13.91 -0.60
C ARG A 149 -3.35 13.56 -1.72
N HIS A 150 -3.33 14.32 -2.80
CA HIS A 150 -4.17 14.04 -3.97
C HIS A 150 -3.77 12.73 -4.65
N LEU A 151 -2.47 12.46 -4.74
CA LEU A 151 -1.95 11.28 -5.42
C LEU A 151 -2.25 9.98 -4.67
N ILE A 152 -2.14 9.95 -3.34
CA ILE A 152 -2.50 8.76 -2.54
C ILE A 152 -4.01 8.49 -2.60
N THR A 153 -4.82 9.53 -2.65
CA THR A 153 -6.28 9.42 -2.78
C THR A 153 -6.66 8.90 -4.17
N PHE A 154 -6.02 9.43 -5.20
CA PHE A 154 -6.19 8.95 -6.57
C PHE A 154 -5.77 7.48 -6.72
N ALA A 155 -4.61 7.10 -6.16
CA ALA A 155 -4.11 5.73 -6.20
C ALA A 155 -5.04 4.77 -5.44
N GLY A 156 -5.55 5.19 -4.28
CA GLY A 156 -6.55 4.45 -3.50
C GLY A 156 -7.84 4.17 -4.27
N GLY A 157 -8.34 5.16 -5.00
CA GLY A 157 -9.58 5.07 -5.77
C GLY A 157 -9.53 4.14 -7.00
N GLN A 158 -8.33 3.80 -7.50
CA GLN A 158 -8.19 2.94 -8.69
C GLN A 158 -8.79 1.54 -8.49
N GLY A 159 -8.83 1.04 -7.24
CA GLY A 159 -9.37 -0.28 -6.94
C GLY A 159 -10.84 -0.43 -7.34
N ILE A 160 -11.68 0.59 -7.06
CA ILE A 160 -13.10 0.56 -7.40
C ILE A 160 -13.30 0.56 -8.93
N ILE A 161 -12.50 1.34 -9.66
CA ILE A 161 -12.55 1.41 -11.12
C ILE A 161 -12.18 0.06 -11.74
N VAL A 162 -11.10 -0.57 -11.28
CA VAL A 162 -10.66 -1.88 -11.78
C VAL A 162 -11.73 -2.94 -11.53
N VAL A 163 -12.33 -2.97 -10.33
CA VAL A 163 -13.42 -3.91 -10.03
C VAL A 163 -14.63 -3.67 -10.92
N ALA A 164 -15.05 -2.42 -11.12
CA ALA A 164 -16.17 -2.09 -12.01
C ALA A 164 -15.93 -2.55 -13.46
N LEU A 165 -14.72 -2.32 -13.99
CA LEU A 165 -14.32 -2.78 -15.33
C LEU A 165 -14.29 -4.31 -15.43
N MET A 166 -13.83 -5.01 -14.40
CA MET A 166 -13.82 -6.48 -14.37
C MET A 166 -15.22 -7.08 -14.49
N PHE A 167 -16.23 -6.44 -13.88
CA PHE A 167 -17.63 -6.86 -14.01
C PHE A 167 -18.22 -6.52 -15.38
N MET A 168 -17.92 -5.32 -15.92
CA MET A 168 -18.44 -4.88 -17.22
C MET A 168 -17.87 -5.70 -18.39
N ILE A 169 -16.60 -6.10 -18.35
CA ILE A 169 -15.94 -6.83 -19.45
C ILE A 169 -16.34 -8.32 -19.49
N ARG A 170 -16.80 -8.86 -18.36
CA ARG A 170 -17.22 -10.27 -18.24
C ARG A 170 -18.73 -10.49 -18.43
N GLY A 171 -19.51 -9.43 -18.61
CA GLY A 171 -20.94 -9.48 -18.96
C GLY A 171 -21.17 -9.23 -20.45
#